data_AF-A0AAE8MVU7-F1
#
_entry.id   AF-A0AAE8MVU7-F1
#
_cell.length_a   1.000
_cell.length_b   1.000
_cell.length_c   1.000
_cell.angle_alpha   90.00
_cell.angle_beta   90.00
_cell.angle_gamma   90.00
#
_symmetry.space_group_name_H-M   'P 1'
#
loop_
_entity.id
_entity.type
_entity.pdbx_description
1 polymer ?
#
loop_
_entity_poly.entity_id
_entity_poly.type
_entity_poly.pdbx_seq_one_letter_code
_entity_poly.pdbx_strand_id
1 'polypeptide(L)'
;MTLRAAPRITSRFWGETDCGVSRVFERNAILGMGATSGRVEDAIALSPPDINIPSGETITVKLINPVTFGPSILERFMEPAVPGLDTFKEVPSLSFLLEHPSGRKLVWDLGIRKDYLNYAPQVSNYIPSTGYTLNVTKNVADILVEGGVSLDEVEAVIWSHWHWDHIGDPSTFPTTTDLVVGAGFKEAMLPGAPANPESPLLESDYAHRTLREISFDGPHVLRIGSFPAFDYFGDGSFYLLDTPGHAVGHLCGLARTTKGPDTFVLLGGDVCHFAGILRPSKYLPVPESIFPHPCHPQGDMALCPGSAFDDLQRSRGREPTDALFDLCFGGDIPLARKTVGELQEFDCREDIFVIIAHDMAVAEGVEHFPASLNGWKEKGWGKGLKWSFFAEMRSYWESKGLA
;
A
#
# COMPACT_ATOMS: atom_id res chain seq x y z
N MET A 1 -0.57 -11.55 -42.27
CA MET A 1 -0.92 -11.48 -40.84
C MET A 1 0.37 -11.47 -40.06
N THR A 2 0.87 -10.27 -39.78
CA THR A 2 2.13 -10.06 -39.05
C THR A 2 1.86 -10.21 -37.55
N LEU A 3 2.43 -11.27 -36.97
CA LEU A 3 2.55 -11.48 -35.53
C LEU A 3 3.30 -10.27 -34.94
N ARG A 4 2.61 -9.45 -34.14
CA ARG A 4 3.27 -8.45 -33.30
C ARG A 4 3.97 -9.20 -32.17
N ALA A 5 5.28 -9.04 -32.07
CA ALA A 5 6.05 -9.54 -30.94
C ALA A 5 5.58 -8.84 -29.66
N ALA A 6 5.35 -9.62 -28.60
CA ALA A 6 5.14 -9.10 -27.25
C ALA A 6 6.35 -8.25 -26.82
N PRO A 7 6.14 -7.15 -26.07
CA PRO A 7 7.23 -6.33 -25.58
C PRO A 7 8.14 -7.16 -24.65
N ARG A 8 9.47 -7.01 -24.80
CA ARG A 8 10.44 -7.65 -23.93
C ARG A 8 10.35 -7.06 -22.53
N ILE A 9 10.11 -7.90 -21.53
CA ILE A 9 10.31 -7.56 -20.12
C ILE A 9 11.83 -7.47 -19.92
N THR A 10 12.37 -6.26 -19.94
CA THR A 10 13.77 -5.99 -19.62
C THR A 10 13.92 -5.69 -18.13
N SER A 11 15.12 -5.87 -17.58
CA SER A 11 15.57 -5.57 -16.20
C SER A 11 15.21 -4.18 -15.62
N ARG A 12 14.52 -3.33 -16.37
CA ARG A 12 14.07 -1.98 -15.98
C ARG A 12 13.02 -1.95 -14.86
N PHE A 13 12.38 -3.07 -14.53
CA PHE A 13 11.35 -3.13 -13.48
C PHE A 13 11.91 -3.16 -12.05
N TRP A 14 13.23 -3.32 -11.87
CA TRP A 14 13.86 -3.49 -10.56
C TRP A 14 14.83 -2.37 -10.15
N GLY A 15 14.59 -1.13 -10.62
CA GLY A 15 15.24 0.04 -10.02
C GLY A 15 16.34 0.74 -10.83
N GLU A 16 16.29 0.75 -12.16
CA GLU A 16 17.10 1.66 -12.99
C GLU A 16 16.21 2.66 -13.75
N THR A 17 15.58 3.57 -13.02
CA THR A 17 15.22 4.88 -13.56
C THR A 17 15.85 5.93 -12.67
N ASP A 18 17.00 6.46 -13.09
CA ASP A 18 17.50 7.74 -12.60
C ASP A 18 16.34 8.75 -12.67
N CYS A 19 16.05 9.41 -11.54
CA CYS A 19 15.17 10.57 -11.50
C CYS A 19 15.85 11.70 -12.31
N GLY A 20 15.68 11.65 -13.64
CA GLY A 20 16.29 12.58 -14.57
C GLY A 20 15.74 13.98 -14.37
N VAL A 21 16.47 14.81 -13.61
CA VAL A 21 16.21 16.24 -13.47
C VAL A 21 16.42 16.93 -14.82
N SER A 22 15.38 16.98 -15.65
CA SER A 22 15.38 17.80 -16.87
C SER A 22 14.93 19.21 -16.51
N ARG A 23 15.88 20.07 -16.13
CA ARG A 23 15.68 21.52 -16.03
C ARG A 23 15.55 22.12 -17.42
N VAL A 24 14.33 22.46 -17.82
CA VAL A 24 14.10 23.45 -18.89
C VAL A 24 13.69 24.75 -18.21
N PHE A 25 14.64 25.67 -18.08
CA PHE A 25 14.37 27.05 -17.70
C PHE A 25 13.93 27.82 -18.95
N GLU A 26 12.64 28.10 -19.09
CA GLU A 26 12.19 29.20 -19.94
C GLU A 26 11.81 30.40 -19.07
N ARG A 27 12.63 31.45 -19.21
CA ARG A 27 12.37 32.77 -18.65
C ARG A 27 11.25 33.43 -19.45
N ASN A 28 10.18 33.84 -18.79
CA ASN A 28 9.41 35.01 -19.21
C ASN A 28 9.17 35.90 -18.00
N ALA A 29 9.72 37.11 -18.09
CA ALA A 29 9.56 38.17 -17.13
C ALA A 29 8.24 38.90 -17.39
N ILE A 30 7.41 39.08 -16.37
CA ILE A 30 6.39 40.13 -16.32
C ILE A 30 6.49 40.83 -14.97
N LEU A 31 6.78 42.13 -15.04
CA LEU A 31 6.76 43.12 -13.95
C LEU A 31 5.32 43.43 -13.54
N GLY A 32 5.06 43.62 -12.24
CA GLY A 32 3.87 44.35 -11.80
C GLY A 32 3.39 44.12 -10.36
N MET A 33 4.03 44.80 -9.41
CA MET A 33 3.50 45.43 -8.18
C MET A 33 2.24 44.88 -7.47
N GLY A 34 2.38 44.66 -6.15
CA GLY A 34 1.26 44.75 -5.21
C GLY A 34 1.45 43.92 -3.94
N ALA A 35 2.22 44.41 -2.98
CA ALA A 35 2.25 43.84 -1.64
C ALA A 35 0.96 44.21 -0.90
N THR A 36 0.06 43.24 -0.72
CA THR A 36 -1.02 43.32 0.27
C THR A 36 -0.97 42.06 1.11
N SER A 37 -0.87 42.25 2.43
CA SER A 37 -0.93 41.21 3.45
C SER A 37 -2.25 40.45 3.36
N GLY A 38 -2.26 39.34 2.63
CA GLY A 38 -3.36 38.38 2.63
C GLY A 38 -3.30 37.55 3.90
N ARG A 39 -4.42 37.51 4.64
CA ARG A 39 -4.65 36.47 5.64
C ARG A 39 -4.49 35.11 4.95
N VAL A 40 -3.88 34.15 5.64
CA VAL A 40 -3.92 32.74 5.26
C VAL A 40 -5.41 32.40 5.16
N GLU A 41 -5.92 32.17 3.95
CA GLU A 41 -7.20 31.50 3.79
C GLU A 41 -6.94 30.06 4.25
N ASP A 42 -7.53 29.68 5.38
CA ASP A 42 -7.49 28.30 5.86
C ASP A 42 -7.99 27.41 4.71
N ALA A 43 -7.16 26.49 4.24
CA ALA A 43 -7.54 25.57 3.18
C ALA A 43 -8.68 24.68 3.68
N ILE A 44 -9.92 25.05 3.35
CA ILE A 44 -11.10 24.28 3.73
C ILE A 44 -11.04 22.93 3.02
N ALA A 45 -11.05 21.84 3.79
CA ALA A 45 -11.12 20.48 3.27
C ALA A 45 -12.31 20.36 2.30
N LEU A 46 -12.07 19.86 1.10
CA LEU A 46 -13.15 19.55 0.18
C LEU A 46 -13.96 18.37 0.73
N SER A 47 -15.27 18.41 0.55
CA SER A 47 -16.11 17.25 0.86
C SER A 47 -15.69 16.08 -0.05
N PRO A 48 -15.34 14.90 0.50
CA PRO A 48 -15.00 13.77 -0.32
C PRO A 48 -16.23 13.29 -1.10
N PRO A 49 -16.04 12.75 -2.31
CA PRO A 49 -17.14 12.17 -3.07
C PRO A 49 -17.73 10.96 -2.32
N ASP A 50 -18.97 10.63 -2.66
CA ASP A 50 -19.54 9.36 -2.23
C ASP A 50 -18.87 8.21 -2.99
N ILE A 51 -18.36 7.24 -2.25
CA ILE A 51 -17.72 6.04 -2.81
C ILE A 51 -18.71 4.90 -3.04
N ASN A 52 -19.99 5.06 -2.68
CA ASN A 52 -21.09 4.15 -3.05
C ASN A 52 -20.82 2.67 -2.74
N ILE A 53 -20.36 2.34 -1.53
CA ILE A 53 -20.18 0.94 -1.12
C ILE A 53 -21.57 0.30 -0.89
N PRO A 54 -21.93 -0.80 -1.58
CA PRO A 54 -23.20 -1.48 -1.34
C PRO A 54 -23.31 -1.99 0.10
N SER A 55 -24.53 -2.14 0.63
CA SER A 55 -24.76 -2.85 1.89
C SER A 55 -24.34 -4.31 1.76
N GLY A 56 -23.82 -4.92 2.82
CA GLY A 56 -23.39 -6.30 2.79
C GLY A 56 -23.11 -6.89 4.16
N GLU A 57 -22.54 -8.09 4.17
CA GLU A 57 -22.08 -8.78 5.37
C GLU A 57 -20.70 -8.29 5.84
N THR A 58 -20.20 -8.83 6.95
CA THR A 58 -18.88 -8.51 7.51
C THR A 58 -17.91 -9.66 7.33
N ILE A 59 -16.62 -9.34 7.27
CA ILE A 59 -15.52 -10.30 7.32
C ILE A 59 -14.60 -9.98 8.51
N THR A 60 -13.98 -11.00 9.09
CA THR A 60 -12.96 -10.81 10.13
C THR A 60 -11.62 -10.58 9.47
N VAL A 61 -10.91 -9.51 9.83
CA VAL A 61 -9.56 -9.20 9.33
C VAL A 61 -8.55 -9.40 10.45
N LYS A 62 -7.43 -10.10 10.17
CA LYS A 62 -6.34 -10.32 11.12
C LYS A 62 -4.99 -10.01 10.47
N LEU A 63 -4.23 -9.09 11.06
CA LEU A 63 -2.92 -8.68 10.55
C LEU A 63 -1.87 -9.75 10.82
N ILE A 64 -1.02 -10.05 9.86
CA ILE A 64 0.13 -10.94 9.98
C ILE A 64 1.37 -10.18 9.50
N ASN A 65 2.42 -10.14 10.30
CA ASN A 65 3.70 -9.57 9.88
C ASN A 65 4.88 -10.49 10.27
N PRO A 66 5.36 -11.35 9.36
CA PRO A 66 6.54 -12.16 9.61
C PRO A 66 7.86 -11.43 9.32
N VAL A 67 7.79 -10.23 8.71
CA VAL A 67 8.83 -9.68 7.86
C VAL A 67 9.13 -8.22 8.23
N THR A 68 10.40 -7.91 8.47
CA THR A 68 10.92 -6.54 8.32
C THR A 68 12.14 -6.54 7.41
N PHE A 69 12.34 -5.48 6.64
CA PHE A 69 13.51 -5.33 5.78
C PHE A 69 13.91 -3.87 5.56
N GLY A 70 15.18 -3.64 5.25
CA GLY A 70 15.71 -2.29 5.00
C GLY A 70 17.24 -2.26 5.02
N PRO A 71 17.87 -1.08 4.92
CA PRO A 71 17.23 0.23 4.88
C PRO A 71 16.59 0.52 3.53
N SER A 72 15.37 1.08 3.52
CA SER A 72 14.73 1.58 2.31
C SER A 72 15.28 2.96 1.96
N ILE A 73 15.82 3.14 0.76
CA ILE A 73 16.37 4.41 0.27
C ILE A 73 15.25 5.20 -0.41
N LEU A 74 14.81 6.29 0.22
CA LEU A 74 13.51 6.91 -0.11
C LEU A 74 13.47 7.57 -1.48
N GLU A 75 14.60 8.11 -1.96
CA GLU A 75 14.70 8.72 -3.29
C GLU A 75 14.38 7.75 -4.44
N ARG A 76 14.48 6.44 -4.19
CA ARG A 76 14.08 5.41 -5.18
C ARG A 76 12.57 5.29 -5.32
N PHE A 77 11.81 5.65 -4.28
CA PHE A 77 10.38 5.39 -4.19
C PHE A 77 9.54 6.65 -4.28
N MET A 78 10.05 7.79 -3.82
CA MET A 78 9.24 8.99 -3.64
C MET A 78 10.03 10.30 -3.66
N GLU A 79 9.37 11.38 -4.07
CA GLU A 79 9.93 12.72 -4.23
C GLU A 79 8.93 13.80 -3.81
N PRO A 80 9.34 15.05 -3.53
CA PRO A 80 10.72 15.51 -3.31
C PRO A 80 11.20 15.15 -1.90
N ALA A 81 12.52 15.07 -1.71
CA ALA A 81 13.14 14.74 -0.42
C ALA A 81 12.66 15.64 0.74
N VAL A 82 12.57 15.06 1.94
CA VAL A 82 12.35 15.80 3.19
C VAL A 82 13.70 15.93 3.90
N PRO A 83 14.12 17.13 4.36
CA PRO A 83 15.40 17.29 5.05
C PRO A 83 15.53 16.36 6.27
N GLY A 84 16.60 15.58 6.30
CA GLY A 84 16.88 14.63 7.39
C GLY A 84 16.11 13.31 7.30
N LEU A 85 15.40 13.05 6.20
CA LEU A 85 14.66 11.82 5.95
C LEU A 85 15.08 11.22 4.60
N ASP A 86 16.20 10.49 4.62
CA ASP A 86 16.80 9.88 3.42
C ASP A 86 16.51 8.37 3.33
N THR A 87 16.33 7.71 4.48
CA THR A 87 16.09 6.26 4.56
C THR A 87 15.08 5.92 5.64
N PHE A 88 14.30 4.86 5.43
CA PHE A 88 13.64 4.14 6.52
C PHE A 88 14.54 2.98 6.94
N LYS A 89 14.80 2.86 8.24
CA LYS A 89 15.68 1.82 8.77
C LYS A 89 15.15 0.42 8.45
N GLU A 90 13.87 0.21 8.69
CA GLU A 90 13.15 -1.03 8.42
C GLU A 90 11.72 -0.68 8.01
N VAL A 91 11.14 -1.47 7.10
CA VAL A 91 9.74 -1.44 6.71
C VAL A 91 9.16 -2.86 6.86
N PRO A 92 7.86 -3.01 7.20
CA PRO A 92 7.23 -4.32 7.24
C PRO A 92 6.87 -4.82 5.84
N SER A 93 6.49 -6.09 5.72
CA SER A 93 5.63 -6.55 4.62
C SER A 93 4.40 -7.22 5.21
N LEU A 94 3.29 -6.49 5.20
CA LEU A 94 2.06 -6.88 5.88
C LEU A 94 1.22 -7.84 5.04
N SER A 95 0.80 -8.95 5.66
CA SER A 95 -0.15 -9.92 5.12
C SER A 95 -1.38 -10.01 6.03
N PHE A 96 -2.47 -10.62 5.56
CA PHE A 96 -3.70 -10.70 6.35
C PHE A 96 -4.40 -12.04 6.20
N LEU A 97 -4.95 -12.56 7.30
CA LEU A 97 -5.96 -13.61 7.27
C LEU A 97 -7.35 -12.97 7.27
N LEU A 98 -8.19 -13.40 6.34
CA LEU A 98 -9.58 -12.99 6.22
C LEU A 98 -10.50 -14.19 6.50
N GLU A 99 -11.41 -14.06 7.46
CA GLU A 99 -12.34 -15.13 7.83
C GLU A 99 -13.79 -14.69 7.64
N HIS A 100 -14.45 -15.34 6.69
CA HIS A 100 -15.85 -15.12 6.39
C HIS A 100 -16.75 -15.85 7.40
N PRO A 101 -17.91 -15.30 7.81
CA PRO A 101 -18.84 -15.97 8.74
C PRO A 101 -19.30 -17.36 8.31
N SER A 102 -19.22 -17.68 7.02
CA SER A 102 -19.50 -19.04 6.51
C SER A 102 -18.39 -20.07 6.79
N GLY A 103 -17.27 -19.65 7.41
CA GLY A 103 -16.10 -20.50 7.68
C GLY A 103 -15.03 -20.51 6.57
N ARG A 104 -15.28 -19.84 5.45
CA ARG A 104 -14.34 -19.69 4.33
C ARG A 104 -13.21 -18.72 4.71
N LYS A 105 -11.96 -19.05 4.35
CA LYS A 105 -10.79 -18.26 4.70
C LYS A 105 -9.94 -17.89 3.49
N LEU A 106 -9.47 -16.66 3.47
CA LEU A 106 -8.54 -16.13 2.46
C LEU A 106 -7.28 -15.62 3.13
N VAL A 107 -6.17 -15.66 2.42
CA VAL A 107 -4.94 -14.99 2.82
C VAL A 107 -4.62 -13.89 1.81
N TRP A 108 -4.41 -12.66 2.28
CA TRP A 108 -3.96 -11.53 1.48
C TRP A 108 -2.46 -11.34 1.63
N ASP A 109 -1.73 -11.49 0.52
CA ASP A 109 -0.26 -11.52 0.45
C ASP A 109 0.39 -12.57 1.37
N LEU A 110 1.67 -12.87 1.10
CA LEU A 110 2.47 -13.83 1.84
C LEU A 110 3.81 -13.25 2.33
N GLY A 111 4.06 -11.97 2.07
CA GLY A 111 5.29 -11.30 2.44
C GLY A 111 6.50 -11.79 1.63
N ILE A 112 7.68 -11.74 2.25
CA ILE A 112 8.92 -12.33 1.74
C ILE A 112 9.01 -13.79 2.22
N ARG A 113 9.38 -14.71 1.33
CA ARG A 113 9.66 -16.10 1.68
C ARG A 113 10.87 -16.20 2.61
N LYS A 114 10.79 -17.09 3.59
CA LYS A 114 11.87 -17.34 4.54
C LYS A 114 13.18 -17.82 3.88
N ASP A 115 13.07 -18.51 2.77
CA ASP A 115 14.17 -19.08 2.01
C ASP A 115 14.37 -18.34 0.68
N TYR A 116 14.49 -17.00 0.70
CA TYR A 116 14.46 -16.13 -0.49
C TYR A 116 15.38 -16.54 -1.65
N LEU A 117 16.46 -17.27 -1.38
CA LEU A 117 17.36 -17.83 -2.40
C LEU A 117 16.65 -18.77 -3.38
N ASN A 118 15.52 -19.34 -2.98
CA ASN A 118 14.71 -20.24 -3.80
C ASN A 118 13.64 -19.50 -4.61
N TYR A 119 13.56 -18.16 -4.58
CA TYR A 119 12.76 -17.40 -5.57
C TYR A 119 13.23 -17.69 -6.99
N ALA A 120 12.46 -17.25 -7.98
CA ALA A 120 12.91 -17.23 -9.37
C ALA A 120 14.31 -16.59 -9.46
N PRO A 121 15.22 -17.11 -10.31
CA PRO A 121 16.61 -16.64 -10.36
C PRO A 121 16.76 -15.13 -10.52
N GLN A 122 15.85 -14.47 -11.24
CA GLN A 122 15.85 -13.00 -11.36
C GLN A 122 15.74 -12.30 -10.00
N VAL A 123 14.82 -12.76 -9.15
CA VAL A 123 14.57 -12.17 -7.84
C VAL A 123 15.66 -12.57 -6.83
N SER A 124 16.04 -13.85 -6.78
CA SER A 124 17.05 -14.31 -5.82
C SER A 124 18.44 -13.73 -6.09
N ASN A 125 18.77 -13.40 -7.34
CA ASN A 125 19.99 -12.67 -7.70
C ASN A 125 19.87 -11.14 -7.49
N TYR A 126 18.67 -10.58 -7.60
CA TYR A 126 18.43 -9.14 -7.40
C TYR A 126 18.52 -8.74 -5.92
N ILE A 127 17.89 -9.50 -5.03
CA ILE A 127 17.80 -9.16 -3.59
C ILE A 127 19.17 -8.79 -2.97
N PRO A 128 20.27 -9.56 -3.17
CA PRO A 128 21.58 -9.19 -2.63
C PRO A 128 22.14 -7.85 -3.13
N SER A 129 21.70 -7.36 -4.30
CA SER A 129 22.15 -6.07 -4.86
C SER A 129 21.47 -4.85 -4.23
N THR A 130 20.36 -5.06 -3.51
CA THR A 130 19.55 -3.97 -2.92
C THR A 130 20.22 -3.30 -1.72
N GLY A 131 21.10 -4.02 -1.02
CA GLY A 131 21.63 -3.63 0.29
C GLY A 131 20.67 -3.90 1.44
N TYR A 132 19.52 -4.54 1.21
CA TYR A 132 18.57 -4.85 2.26
C TYR A 132 19.06 -5.97 3.17
N THR A 133 18.92 -5.74 4.47
CA THR A 133 18.90 -6.78 5.50
C THR A 133 17.47 -7.29 5.60
N LEU A 134 17.26 -8.56 5.28
CA LEU A 134 15.96 -9.22 5.40
C LEU A 134 15.85 -9.90 6.77
N ASN A 135 14.85 -9.52 7.56
CA ASN A 135 14.46 -10.20 8.78
C ASN A 135 13.13 -10.94 8.55
N VAL A 136 13.24 -12.18 8.05
CA VAL A 136 12.10 -13.06 7.80
C VAL A 136 12.09 -14.18 8.82
N THR A 137 11.20 -14.07 9.81
CA THR A 137 11.17 -15.04 10.92
C THR A 137 10.50 -16.36 10.52
N LYS A 138 9.43 -16.26 9.71
CA LYS A 138 8.52 -17.35 9.35
C LYS A 138 7.87 -17.08 8.00
N ASN A 139 7.39 -18.13 7.33
CA ASN A 139 6.39 -17.96 6.27
C ASN A 139 5.01 -17.68 6.91
N VAL A 140 4.11 -17.03 6.18
CA VAL A 140 2.71 -16.84 6.65
C VAL A 140 2.04 -18.16 7.01
N ALA A 141 2.29 -19.23 6.24
CA ALA A 141 1.80 -20.57 6.53
C ALA A 141 2.22 -21.10 7.92
N ASP A 142 3.47 -20.86 8.33
CA ASP A 142 3.96 -21.27 9.66
C ASP A 142 3.16 -20.56 10.77
N ILE A 143 2.92 -19.26 10.60
CA ILE A 143 2.17 -18.43 11.57
C ILE A 143 0.73 -18.92 11.68
N LEU A 144 0.08 -19.24 10.56
CA LEU A 144 -1.29 -19.75 10.55
C LEU A 144 -1.40 -21.07 11.32
N VAL A 145 -0.51 -22.03 11.05
CA VAL A 145 -0.50 -23.33 11.73
C VAL A 145 -0.27 -23.16 13.23
N GLU A 146 0.68 -22.31 13.64
CA GLU A 146 0.96 -22.04 15.05
C GLU A 146 -0.22 -21.38 15.78
N GLY A 147 -0.99 -20.52 15.08
CA GLY A 147 -2.22 -19.95 15.61
C GLY A 147 -3.45 -20.85 15.48
N GLY A 148 -3.28 -22.12 15.09
CA GLY A 148 -4.33 -23.12 15.05
C GLY A 148 -5.22 -23.09 13.80
N VAL A 149 -4.80 -22.42 12.72
CA VAL A 149 -5.48 -22.44 11.42
C VAL A 149 -4.85 -23.51 10.54
N SER A 150 -5.64 -24.51 10.14
CA SER A 150 -5.19 -25.49 9.15
C SER A 150 -5.10 -24.85 7.77
N LEU A 151 -4.03 -25.13 7.03
CA LEU A 151 -3.86 -24.61 5.67
C LEU A 151 -4.90 -25.18 4.68
N ASP A 152 -5.46 -26.36 4.99
CA ASP A 152 -6.58 -26.95 4.22
C ASP A 152 -7.88 -26.13 4.30
N GLU A 153 -7.99 -25.22 5.29
CA GLU A 153 -9.14 -24.33 5.44
C GLU A 153 -9.01 -23.03 4.64
N VAL A 154 -7.83 -22.75 4.09
CA VAL A 154 -7.56 -21.57 3.27
C VAL A 154 -7.94 -21.90 1.82
N GLU A 155 -9.05 -21.31 1.35
CA GLU A 155 -9.55 -21.56 0.01
C GLU A 155 -8.72 -20.86 -1.07
N ALA A 156 -8.15 -19.69 -0.74
CA ALA A 156 -7.32 -18.92 -1.67
C ALA A 156 -6.27 -18.06 -0.98
N VAL A 157 -5.13 -17.92 -1.64
CA VAL A 157 -4.17 -16.84 -1.44
C VAL A 157 -4.41 -15.79 -2.52
N ILE A 158 -4.54 -14.54 -2.13
CA ILE A 158 -4.66 -13.39 -3.03
C ILE A 158 -3.34 -12.64 -3.00
N TRP A 159 -2.71 -12.50 -4.16
CA TRP A 159 -1.62 -11.57 -4.33
C TRP A 159 -2.17 -10.19 -4.69
N SER A 160 -1.88 -9.20 -3.86
CA SER A 160 -2.10 -7.79 -4.20
C SER A 160 -1.40 -7.47 -5.51
N HIS A 161 -0.17 -7.96 -5.68
CA HIS A 161 0.58 -8.00 -6.93
C HIS A 161 1.77 -8.96 -6.81
N TRP A 162 2.62 -9.00 -7.85
CA TRP A 162 3.60 -10.06 -8.07
C TRP A 162 5.02 -9.76 -7.57
N HIS A 163 5.26 -8.64 -6.90
CA HIS A 163 6.60 -8.35 -6.39
C HIS A 163 7.01 -9.31 -5.27
N TRP A 164 8.32 -9.49 -5.16
CA TRP A 164 8.95 -10.53 -4.36
C TRP A 164 8.59 -10.45 -2.87
N ASP A 165 8.33 -9.26 -2.35
CA ASP A 165 7.96 -9.01 -0.97
C ASP A 165 6.46 -9.16 -0.68
N HIS A 166 5.66 -9.61 -1.65
CA HIS A 166 4.23 -9.90 -1.49
C HIS A 166 3.90 -11.36 -1.75
N ILE A 167 4.65 -12.03 -2.64
CA ILE A 167 4.28 -13.35 -3.15
C ILE A 167 4.61 -14.51 -2.22
N GLY A 168 5.55 -14.31 -1.28
CA GLY A 168 6.02 -15.32 -0.32
C GLY A 168 6.33 -16.68 -0.95
N ASP A 169 5.86 -17.76 -0.31
CA ASP A 169 5.98 -19.13 -0.80
C ASP A 169 4.61 -19.83 -0.86
N PRO A 170 3.92 -19.80 -2.01
CA PRO A 170 2.64 -20.48 -2.19
C PRO A 170 2.72 -22.00 -2.06
N SER A 171 3.91 -22.62 -2.21
CA SER A 171 4.08 -24.07 -2.11
C SER A 171 3.88 -24.60 -0.69
N THR A 172 3.91 -23.72 0.30
CA THR A 172 3.56 -24.03 1.70
C THR A 172 2.08 -24.35 1.90
N PHE A 173 1.21 -23.92 0.98
CA PHE A 173 -0.22 -24.22 1.00
C PHE A 173 -0.55 -25.47 0.15
N PRO A 174 -1.60 -26.23 0.50
CA PRO A 174 -2.09 -27.33 -0.32
C PRO A 174 -2.41 -26.88 -1.75
N THR A 175 -2.32 -27.81 -2.71
CA THR A 175 -2.67 -27.54 -4.12
C THR A 175 -4.15 -27.23 -4.34
N THR A 176 -5.00 -27.49 -3.32
CA THR A 176 -6.41 -27.10 -3.30
C THR A 176 -6.63 -25.62 -2.99
N THR A 177 -5.61 -24.91 -2.51
CA THR A 177 -5.67 -23.45 -2.28
C THR A 177 -5.46 -22.73 -3.61
N ASP A 178 -6.48 -22.01 -4.06
CA ASP A 178 -6.42 -21.20 -5.27
C ASP A 178 -5.40 -20.06 -5.11
N LEU A 179 -4.80 -19.63 -6.22
CA LEU A 179 -4.01 -18.41 -6.29
C LEU A 179 -4.79 -17.36 -7.08
N VAL A 180 -5.13 -16.26 -6.43
CA VAL A 180 -5.92 -15.16 -7.00
C VAL A 180 -5.01 -13.98 -7.32
N VAL A 181 -5.16 -13.43 -8.53
CA VAL A 181 -4.36 -12.32 -9.08
C VAL A 181 -5.24 -11.31 -9.81
N GLY A 182 -4.77 -10.07 -9.94
CA GLY A 182 -5.51 -9.02 -10.66
C GLY A 182 -5.40 -9.09 -12.18
N ALA A 183 -6.17 -8.24 -12.85
CA ALA A 183 -6.32 -8.23 -14.30
C ALA A 183 -5.00 -7.95 -15.04
N GLY A 184 -4.77 -8.66 -16.15
CA GLY A 184 -3.55 -8.59 -16.96
C GLY A 184 -2.40 -9.45 -16.46
N PHE A 185 -2.50 -10.07 -15.27
CA PHE A 185 -1.41 -10.85 -14.70
C PHE A 185 -1.01 -12.02 -15.61
N LYS A 186 -1.94 -12.86 -16.09
CA LYS A 186 -1.54 -14.06 -16.84
C LYS A 186 -0.87 -13.71 -18.16
N GLU A 187 -1.34 -12.65 -18.82
CA GLU A 187 -0.76 -12.18 -20.08
C GLU A 187 0.66 -11.63 -19.87
N ALA A 188 0.86 -10.87 -18.79
CA ALA A 188 2.14 -10.22 -18.54
C ALA A 188 3.18 -11.13 -17.88
N MET A 189 2.76 -12.05 -17.01
CA MET A 189 3.66 -12.74 -16.08
C MET A 189 3.90 -14.21 -16.41
N LEU A 190 3.14 -14.80 -17.35
CA LEU A 190 3.30 -16.21 -17.70
C LEU A 190 3.99 -16.43 -19.06
N PRO A 191 4.76 -17.51 -19.21
CA PRO A 191 5.09 -18.51 -18.18
C PRO A 191 6.15 -17.99 -17.19
N GLY A 192 6.20 -18.62 -16.01
CA GLY A 192 7.24 -18.42 -15.01
C GLY A 192 8.56 -19.15 -15.34
N ALA A 193 9.56 -19.02 -14.48
CA ALA A 193 10.79 -19.79 -14.56
C ALA A 193 10.56 -21.26 -14.14
N PRO A 194 11.16 -22.25 -14.81
CA PRO A 194 12.26 -22.12 -15.78
C PRO A 194 11.81 -21.91 -17.25
N ALA A 195 10.54 -22.08 -17.60
CA ALA A 195 10.09 -21.89 -19.00
C ALA A 195 10.39 -20.47 -19.53
N ASN A 196 10.31 -19.46 -18.67
CA ASN A 196 10.87 -18.13 -18.90
C ASN A 196 11.93 -17.80 -17.83
N PRO A 197 13.23 -17.93 -18.13
CA PRO A 197 14.31 -17.63 -17.18
C PRO A 197 14.39 -16.16 -16.72
N GLU A 198 13.78 -15.24 -17.47
CA GLU A 198 13.69 -13.82 -17.13
C GLU A 198 12.42 -13.49 -16.32
N SER A 199 11.58 -14.49 -16.04
CA SER A 199 10.43 -14.30 -15.18
C SER A 199 10.86 -14.06 -13.72
N PRO A 200 10.24 -13.11 -13.01
CA PRO A 200 10.41 -12.96 -11.58
C PRO A 200 9.62 -14.00 -10.76
N LEU A 201 8.74 -14.76 -11.40
CA LEU A 201 7.92 -15.81 -10.80
C LEU A 201 8.42 -17.21 -11.21
N LEU A 202 8.19 -18.20 -10.35
CA LEU A 202 8.39 -19.61 -10.68
C LEU A 202 7.10 -20.21 -11.25
N GLU A 203 7.23 -21.17 -12.16
CA GLU A 203 6.07 -21.96 -12.60
C GLU A 203 5.44 -22.74 -11.43
N SER A 204 6.27 -23.15 -10.46
CA SER A 204 5.83 -23.86 -9.26
C SER A 204 4.92 -23.03 -8.35
N ASP A 205 4.97 -21.69 -8.45
CA ASP A 205 4.14 -20.82 -7.60
C ASP A 205 2.65 -20.97 -7.93
N TYR A 206 2.32 -21.27 -9.19
CA TYR A 206 0.95 -21.43 -9.68
C TYR A 206 0.65 -22.82 -10.25
N ALA A 207 1.64 -23.71 -10.37
CA ALA A 207 1.42 -25.06 -10.86
C ALA A 207 0.52 -25.87 -9.93
N HIS A 208 -0.28 -26.76 -10.52
CA HIS A 208 -1.14 -27.72 -9.82
C HIS A 208 -2.24 -27.14 -8.92
N ARG A 209 -2.49 -25.83 -8.98
CA ARG A 209 -3.60 -25.14 -8.32
C ARG A 209 -4.39 -24.31 -9.32
N THR A 210 -5.57 -23.84 -8.95
CA THR A 210 -6.30 -22.88 -9.78
C THR A 210 -5.61 -21.53 -9.71
N LEU A 211 -5.08 -21.06 -10.84
CA LEU A 211 -4.68 -19.66 -10.98
C LEU A 211 -5.88 -18.85 -11.48
N ARG A 212 -6.50 -18.08 -10.59
CA ARG A 212 -7.71 -17.28 -10.85
C ARG A 212 -7.35 -15.81 -11.05
N GLU A 213 -7.45 -15.36 -12.29
CA GLU A 213 -7.31 -13.94 -12.62
C GLU A 213 -8.68 -13.27 -12.54
N ILE A 214 -8.78 -12.20 -11.76
CA ILE A 214 -10.02 -11.43 -11.63
C ILE A 214 -10.20 -10.55 -12.86
N SER A 215 -11.38 -10.61 -13.45
CA SER A 215 -11.81 -9.69 -14.51
C SER A 215 -12.66 -8.58 -13.93
N PHE A 216 -12.37 -7.35 -14.36
CA PHE A 216 -13.15 -6.15 -14.03
C PHE A 216 -13.98 -5.67 -15.22
N ASP A 217 -14.31 -6.59 -16.13
CA ASP A 217 -15.26 -6.38 -17.22
C ASP A 217 -16.56 -7.18 -17.02
N GLY A 218 -17.67 -6.64 -17.52
CA GLY A 218 -18.95 -7.35 -17.62
C GLY A 218 -20.02 -6.89 -16.61
N PRO A 219 -21.19 -7.54 -16.62
CA PRO A 219 -22.40 -7.03 -15.96
C PRO A 219 -22.39 -7.12 -14.43
N HIS A 220 -21.44 -7.86 -13.83
CA HIS A 220 -21.35 -8.08 -12.39
C HIS A 220 -20.27 -7.22 -11.72
N VAL A 221 -19.58 -6.39 -12.49
CA VAL A 221 -18.54 -5.49 -11.97
C VAL A 221 -19.21 -4.29 -11.32
N LEU A 222 -18.84 -4.05 -10.08
CA LEU A 222 -19.28 -2.90 -9.31
C LEU A 222 -18.30 -1.76 -9.50
N ARG A 223 -18.68 -0.56 -9.06
CA ARG A 223 -17.76 0.57 -8.93
C ARG A 223 -17.85 1.12 -7.53
N ILE A 224 -16.73 1.11 -6.81
CA ILE A 224 -16.62 1.69 -5.47
C ILE A 224 -15.62 2.84 -5.58
N GLY A 225 -16.08 4.05 -5.29
CA GLY A 225 -15.36 5.28 -5.58
C GLY A 225 -15.01 5.36 -7.07
N SER A 226 -13.73 5.54 -7.35
CA SER A 226 -13.20 5.58 -8.72
C SER A 226 -12.78 4.21 -9.27
N PHE A 227 -12.82 3.15 -8.46
CA PHE A 227 -12.28 1.83 -8.83
C PHE A 227 -13.35 0.83 -9.27
N PRO A 228 -13.12 0.07 -10.35
CA PRO A 228 -13.81 -1.19 -10.60
C PRO A 228 -13.63 -2.12 -9.40
N ALA A 229 -14.70 -2.82 -9.03
CA ALA A 229 -14.73 -3.66 -7.85
C ALA A 229 -15.36 -5.02 -8.15
N PHE A 230 -14.75 -6.07 -7.61
CA PHE A 230 -15.23 -7.45 -7.64
C PHE A 230 -15.58 -7.89 -6.22
N ASP A 231 -16.85 -8.22 -5.98
CA ASP A 231 -17.29 -8.77 -4.70
C ASP A 231 -16.94 -10.26 -4.63
N TYR A 232 -15.98 -10.61 -3.76
CA TYR A 232 -15.42 -11.95 -3.72
C TYR A 232 -16.42 -13.00 -3.25
N PHE A 233 -17.24 -12.65 -2.26
CA PHE A 233 -18.25 -13.53 -1.66
C PHE A 233 -19.64 -13.34 -2.27
N GLY A 234 -19.87 -12.21 -2.95
CA GLY A 234 -21.16 -11.85 -3.53
C GLY A 234 -22.16 -11.33 -2.49
N ASP A 235 -21.69 -11.00 -1.29
CA ASP A 235 -22.49 -10.53 -0.16
C ASP A 235 -22.00 -9.20 0.43
N GLY A 236 -21.03 -8.56 -0.22
CA GLY A 236 -20.50 -7.25 0.14
C GLY A 236 -19.60 -7.23 1.38
N SER A 237 -19.10 -8.39 1.83
CA SER A 237 -18.16 -8.50 2.95
C SER A 237 -16.71 -8.22 2.58
N PHE A 238 -16.29 -8.54 1.35
CA PHE A 238 -14.94 -8.31 0.86
C PHE A 238 -14.91 -8.04 -0.64
N TYR A 239 -14.36 -6.89 -1.02
CA TYR A 239 -14.20 -6.48 -2.40
C TYR A 239 -12.72 -6.46 -2.79
N LEU A 240 -12.43 -6.89 -4.02
CA LEU A 240 -11.16 -6.63 -4.69
C LEU A 240 -11.36 -5.41 -5.59
N LEU A 241 -10.49 -4.41 -5.45
CA LEU A 241 -10.50 -3.18 -6.23
C LEU A 241 -9.34 -3.22 -7.24
N ASP A 242 -9.62 -2.91 -8.50
CA ASP A 242 -8.58 -2.73 -9.53
C ASP A 242 -7.86 -1.41 -9.30
N THR A 243 -6.60 -1.47 -8.86
CA THR A 243 -5.81 -0.28 -8.48
C THR A 243 -4.48 -0.27 -9.27
N PRO A 244 -4.54 -0.04 -10.59
CA PRO A 244 -3.40 -0.22 -11.47
C PRO A 244 -2.36 0.89 -11.32
N GLY A 245 -1.16 0.65 -11.86
CA GLY A 245 -0.08 1.63 -11.96
C GLY A 245 1.22 1.11 -11.35
N HIS A 246 1.21 0.73 -10.08
CA HIS A 246 2.41 0.18 -9.43
C HIS A 246 2.89 -1.11 -10.08
N ALA A 247 1.98 -2.06 -10.29
CA ALA A 247 2.23 -3.29 -11.01
C ALA A 247 1.02 -3.67 -11.87
N VAL A 248 1.24 -4.42 -12.95
CA VAL A 248 0.14 -5.04 -13.70
C VAL A 248 -0.63 -5.99 -12.79
N GLY A 249 -1.96 -5.85 -12.79
CA GLY A 249 -2.84 -6.61 -11.92
C GLY A 249 -2.75 -6.24 -10.43
N HIS A 250 -2.29 -5.03 -10.10
CA HIS A 250 -2.29 -4.56 -8.71
C HIS A 250 -3.73 -4.41 -8.17
N LEU A 251 -3.96 -4.95 -6.97
CA LEU A 251 -5.23 -4.96 -6.28
C LEU A 251 -5.14 -4.28 -4.92
N CYS A 252 -6.21 -3.59 -4.54
CA CYS A 252 -6.50 -3.32 -3.12
C CYS A 252 -7.67 -4.19 -2.65
N GLY A 253 -7.65 -4.61 -1.38
CA GLY A 253 -8.76 -5.30 -0.73
C GLY A 253 -9.58 -4.32 0.09
N LEU A 254 -10.91 -4.40 0.07
CA LEU A 254 -11.80 -3.60 0.93
C LEU A 254 -12.69 -4.54 1.74
N ALA A 255 -12.39 -4.68 3.02
CA ALA A 255 -13.05 -5.60 3.94
C ALA A 255 -14.01 -4.86 4.87
N ARG A 256 -15.29 -5.23 4.88
CA ARG A 256 -16.26 -4.68 5.85
C ARG A 256 -16.08 -5.34 7.20
N THR A 257 -15.64 -4.58 8.20
CA THR A 257 -15.33 -5.09 9.54
C THR A 257 -16.49 -5.02 10.54
N THR A 258 -17.43 -4.09 10.36
CA THR A 258 -18.64 -3.97 11.22
C THR A 258 -19.86 -3.58 10.41
N LYS A 259 -21.05 -3.76 10.98
CA LYS A 259 -22.33 -3.22 10.50
C LYS A 259 -22.99 -2.38 11.59
N GLY A 260 -23.68 -1.31 11.20
CA GLY A 260 -24.47 -0.47 12.11
C GLY A 260 -23.68 0.26 13.20
N PRO A 261 -22.72 1.15 12.85
CA PRO A 261 -22.39 1.63 11.51
C PRO A 261 -21.36 0.74 10.80
N ASP A 262 -21.31 0.88 9.47
CA ASP A 262 -20.33 0.17 8.67
C ASP A 262 -18.94 0.75 8.91
N THR A 263 -17.96 -0.13 9.01
CA THR A 263 -16.54 0.23 9.03
C THR A 263 -15.78 -0.72 8.12
N PHE A 264 -14.67 -0.25 7.56
CA PHE A 264 -13.88 -1.00 6.62
C PHE A 264 -12.39 -0.95 6.96
N VAL A 265 -11.69 -2.01 6.61
CA VAL A 265 -10.23 -2.01 6.48
C VAL A 265 -9.91 -2.11 4.99
N LEU A 266 -9.08 -1.19 4.50
CA LEU A 266 -8.55 -1.23 3.14
C LEU A 266 -7.13 -1.79 3.18
N LEU A 267 -6.91 -2.92 2.51
CA LEU A 267 -5.64 -3.60 2.32
C LEU A 267 -4.98 -3.04 1.06
N GLY A 268 -4.03 -2.13 1.23
CA GLY A 268 -3.52 -1.27 0.17
C GLY A 268 -2.50 -1.93 -0.75
N GLY A 269 -1.82 -3.00 -0.30
CA GLY A 269 -0.63 -3.48 -0.99
C GLY A 269 0.35 -2.32 -1.19
N ASP A 270 0.85 -2.19 -2.41
CA ASP A 270 1.78 -1.14 -2.85
C ASP A 270 1.11 -0.07 -3.69
N VAL A 271 -0.19 0.18 -3.47
CA VAL A 271 -0.83 1.39 -4.03
C VAL A 271 -0.02 2.65 -3.70
N CYS A 272 0.66 2.65 -2.54
CA CYS A 272 1.83 3.47 -2.26
C CYS A 272 2.70 2.83 -1.15
N HIS A 273 3.98 3.22 -1.07
CA HIS A 273 4.95 2.65 -0.13
C HIS A 273 5.07 3.42 1.20
N PHE A 274 4.44 4.59 1.31
CA PHE A 274 4.48 5.41 2.52
C PHE A 274 3.21 6.26 2.65
N ALA A 275 2.69 6.41 3.88
CA ALA A 275 1.47 7.17 4.14
C ALA A 275 1.57 8.65 3.69
N GLY A 276 2.77 9.22 3.68
CA GLY A 276 3.02 10.56 3.14
C GLY A 276 2.80 10.71 1.64
N ILE A 277 2.63 9.61 0.90
CA ILE A 277 2.21 9.64 -0.53
C ILE A 277 0.69 9.85 -0.64
N LEU A 278 -0.08 9.44 0.37
CA LEU A 278 -1.53 9.65 0.43
C LEU A 278 -1.89 10.97 1.14
N ARG A 279 -1.07 11.38 2.10
CA ARG A 279 -1.41 12.41 3.11
C ARG A 279 -0.39 13.57 3.14
N PRO A 280 -0.84 14.82 3.34
CA PRO A 280 -2.24 15.25 3.34
C PRO A 280 -2.88 15.13 1.95
N SER A 281 -4.17 15.41 1.87
CA SER A 281 -4.87 15.57 0.60
C SER A 281 -5.86 16.71 0.67
N LYS A 282 -6.43 17.09 -0.49
CA LYS A 282 -7.54 18.06 -0.57
C LYS A 282 -8.77 17.67 0.26
N TYR A 283 -8.95 16.38 0.57
CA TYR A 283 -10.05 15.87 1.40
C TYR A 283 -9.65 15.66 2.86
N LEU A 284 -8.35 15.55 3.14
CA LEU A 284 -7.78 15.31 4.47
C LEU A 284 -6.55 16.21 4.67
N PRO A 285 -6.74 17.50 5.01
CA PRO A 285 -5.64 18.40 5.30
C PRO A 285 -4.93 18.00 6.60
N VAL A 286 -3.71 18.50 6.78
CA VAL A 286 -2.98 18.35 8.06
C VAL A 286 -3.80 18.96 9.19
N PRO A 287 -4.04 18.25 10.30
CA PRO A 287 -4.82 18.78 11.41
C PRO A 287 -4.04 19.88 12.15
N GLU A 288 -4.77 20.80 12.80
CA GLU A 288 -4.17 21.86 13.61
C GLU A 288 -3.27 21.31 14.73
N SER A 289 -3.64 20.14 15.27
CA SER A 289 -2.85 19.41 16.26
C SER A 289 -3.00 17.90 16.10
N ILE A 290 -1.92 17.16 16.40
CA ILE A 290 -1.87 15.70 16.37
C ILE A 290 -1.58 15.21 17.79
N PHE A 291 -2.52 14.46 18.36
CA PHE A 291 -2.40 13.83 19.66
C PHE A 291 -2.77 12.34 19.58
N PRO A 292 -1.96 11.42 20.16
CA PRO A 292 -0.69 11.67 20.86
C PRO A 292 0.41 12.21 19.93
N HIS A 293 1.44 12.85 20.49
CA HIS A 293 2.55 13.39 19.70
C HIS A 293 3.25 12.27 18.93
N PRO A 294 3.38 12.33 17.58
CA PRO A 294 3.99 11.24 16.81
C PRO A 294 5.43 10.91 17.24
N CYS A 295 6.23 11.92 17.58
CA CYS A 295 7.61 11.70 18.07
C CYS A 295 7.71 11.35 19.56
N HIS A 296 6.68 11.60 20.36
CA HIS A 296 6.68 11.45 21.83
C HIS A 296 5.32 10.93 22.34
N PRO A 297 4.93 9.71 21.96
CA PRO A 297 3.55 9.24 22.17
C PRO A 297 3.17 9.06 23.64
N GLN A 298 4.14 9.03 24.57
CA GLN A 298 3.92 8.96 26.01
C GLN A 298 3.80 10.34 26.69
N GLY A 299 3.97 11.43 25.95
CA GLY A 299 3.89 12.80 26.48
C GLY A 299 2.47 13.40 26.42
N ASP A 300 2.26 14.48 27.17
CA ASP A 300 0.98 15.20 27.23
C ASP A 300 0.85 16.34 26.21
N MET A 301 1.88 16.56 25.39
CA MET A 301 1.87 17.60 24.35
C MET A 301 1.38 17.03 23.03
N ALA A 302 0.64 17.83 22.26
CA ALA A 302 0.31 17.53 20.87
C ALA A 302 1.39 18.11 19.94
N LEU A 303 1.60 17.49 18.77
CA LEU A 303 2.35 18.14 17.70
C LEU A 303 1.42 19.16 17.05
N CYS A 304 1.86 20.41 16.89
CA CYS A 304 1.15 21.43 16.13
C CYS A 304 1.96 21.73 14.85
N PRO A 305 1.72 21.01 13.73
CA PRO A 305 2.57 21.12 12.54
C PRO A 305 2.59 22.55 11.98
N GLY A 306 1.43 23.21 11.96
CA GLY A 306 1.25 24.63 11.64
C GLY A 306 2.12 25.13 10.48
N SER A 307 2.68 26.33 10.64
CA SER A 307 3.54 26.95 9.63
C SER A 307 4.81 26.16 9.33
N ALA A 308 5.27 25.28 10.23
CA ALA A 308 6.46 24.48 9.97
C ALA A 308 6.20 23.45 8.86
N PHE A 309 5.01 22.88 8.76
CA PHE A 309 4.65 22.01 7.64
C PHE A 309 4.48 22.83 6.34
N ASP A 310 3.83 23.99 6.40
CA ASP A 310 3.67 24.88 5.24
C ASP A 310 5.01 25.31 4.67
N ASP A 311 5.95 25.71 5.53
CA ASP A 311 7.31 26.09 5.15
C ASP A 311 8.04 24.92 4.46
N LEU A 312 7.84 23.69 4.96
CA LEU A 312 8.40 22.49 4.33
C LEU A 312 7.86 22.32 2.92
N GLN A 313 6.54 22.34 2.74
CA GLN A 313 5.89 22.18 1.43
C GLN A 313 6.38 23.26 0.46
N ARG A 314 6.30 24.54 0.87
CA ARG A 314 6.68 25.68 0.02
C ARG A 314 8.15 25.66 -0.37
N SER A 315 9.04 25.29 0.56
CA SER A 315 10.48 25.17 0.27
C SER A 315 10.79 24.10 -0.80
N ARG A 316 9.87 23.15 -0.99
CA ARG A 316 9.93 22.07 -1.97
C ARG A 316 9.05 22.31 -3.19
N GLY A 317 8.51 23.51 -3.36
CA GLY A 317 7.65 23.87 -4.49
C GLY A 317 6.28 23.20 -4.47
N ARG A 318 5.77 22.83 -3.29
CA ARG A 318 4.46 22.19 -3.07
C ARG A 318 3.53 23.11 -2.31
N GLU A 319 2.22 22.88 -2.45
CA GLU A 319 1.21 23.53 -1.62
C GLU A 319 1.00 22.79 -0.30
N PRO A 320 0.57 23.46 0.79
CA PRO A 320 0.24 22.82 2.06
C PRO A 320 -0.78 21.68 2.00
N THR A 321 -1.61 21.66 0.96
CA THR A 321 -2.63 20.63 0.73
C THR A 321 -2.13 19.42 -0.06
N ASP A 322 -0.95 19.51 -0.67
CA ASP A 322 -0.37 18.41 -1.44
C ASP A 322 0.15 17.31 -0.51
N ALA A 323 0.07 16.06 -0.94
CA ALA A 323 0.72 14.95 -0.26
C ALA A 323 2.20 15.26 -0.01
N LEU A 324 2.75 14.73 1.09
CA LEU A 324 4.14 14.97 1.48
C LEU A 324 5.12 14.54 0.39
N PHE A 325 4.76 13.50 -0.37
CA PHE A 325 5.51 12.99 -1.50
C PHE A 325 4.60 12.61 -2.69
N ASP A 326 5.18 12.63 -3.89
CA ASP A 326 4.72 11.90 -5.06
C ASP A 326 5.48 10.56 -5.12
N LEU A 327 4.80 9.50 -5.57
CA LEU A 327 5.48 8.22 -5.85
C LEU A 327 6.28 8.29 -7.15
N CYS A 328 7.40 7.57 -7.17
CA CYS A 328 8.34 7.49 -8.30
C CYS A 328 8.71 6.04 -8.68
N PHE A 329 8.17 5.04 -7.98
CA PHE A 329 8.40 3.63 -8.25
C PHE A 329 7.09 2.93 -8.64
N GLY A 330 7.16 2.07 -9.66
CA GLY A 330 6.02 1.37 -10.25
C GLY A 330 6.17 1.17 -11.76
N GLY A 331 5.30 0.36 -12.35
CA GLY A 331 5.31 0.04 -13.78
C GLY A 331 4.81 1.17 -14.69
N ASP A 332 3.76 1.88 -14.27
CA ASP A 332 3.21 3.07 -14.94
C ASP A 332 3.02 4.18 -13.91
N ILE A 333 4.03 5.05 -13.77
CA ILE A 333 4.06 6.11 -12.75
C ILE A 333 2.90 7.11 -12.89
N PRO A 334 2.58 7.66 -14.09
CA PRO A 334 1.40 8.51 -14.25
C PRO A 334 0.10 7.84 -13.81
N LEU A 335 -0.11 6.57 -14.16
CA LEU A 335 -1.28 5.83 -13.75
C LEU A 335 -1.30 5.57 -12.24
N ALA A 336 -0.16 5.19 -11.65
CA ALA A 336 -0.03 4.99 -10.20
C ALA A 336 -0.35 6.28 -9.43
N ARG A 337 0.15 7.43 -9.87
CA ARG A 337 -0.16 8.74 -9.25
C ARG A 337 -1.65 9.07 -9.34
N LYS A 338 -2.30 8.74 -10.46
CA LYS A 338 -3.76 8.86 -10.61
C LYS A 338 -4.50 7.96 -9.61
N THR A 339 -4.10 6.69 -9.51
CA THR A 339 -4.66 5.70 -8.59
C THR A 339 -4.52 6.14 -7.13
N VAL A 340 -3.36 6.69 -6.73
CA VAL A 340 -3.17 7.29 -5.40
C VAL A 340 -4.14 8.44 -5.15
N GLY A 341 -4.28 9.36 -6.11
CA GLY A 341 -5.23 10.47 -6.00
C GLY A 341 -6.69 10.03 -5.86
N GLU A 342 -7.06 8.94 -6.52
CA GLU A 342 -8.38 8.30 -6.37
C GLU A 342 -8.53 7.60 -5.01
N LEU A 343 -7.46 6.99 -4.49
CA LEU A 343 -7.48 6.34 -3.17
C LEU A 343 -7.60 7.35 -2.01
N GLN A 344 -7.23 8.62 -2.22
CA GLN A 344 -7.46 9.68 -1.22
C GLN A 344 -8.94 9.86 -0.87
N GLU A 345 -9.88 9.47 -1.75
CA GLU A 345 -11.33 9.45 -1.49
C GLU A 345 -11.74 8.44 -0.40
N PHE A 346 -10.92 7.40 -0.21
CA PHE A 346 -11.09 6.38 0.83
C PHE A 346 -10.35 6.77 2.10
N ASP A 347 -9.11 7.23 1.95
CA ASP A 347 -8.24 7.52 3.10
C ASP A 347 -8.73 8.67 3.98
N CYS A 348 -9.45 9.64 3.40
CA CYS A 348 -10.01 10.75 4.16
C CYS A 348 -11.18 10.35 5.08
N ARG A 349 -11.73 9.14 4.94
CA ARG A 349 -12.96 8.74 5.64
C ARG A 349 -12.65 8.12 7.01
N GLU A 350 -13.40 8.53 8.04
CA GLU A 350 -13.22 7.99 9.39
C GLU A 350 -13.78 6.58 9.58
N ASP A 351 -14.56 6.07 8.64
CA ASP A 351 -15.10 4.71 8.62
C ASP A 351 -14.25 3.74 7.76
N ILE A 352 -13.11 4.19 7.21
CA ILE A 352 -12.16 3.34 6.49
C ILE A 352 -10.76 3.46 7.10
N PHE A 353 -10.23 2.33 7.55
CA PHE A 353 -8.85 2.21 7.99
C PHE A 353 -7.98 1.71 6.84
N VAL A 354 -7.28 2.64 6.18
CA VAL A 354 -6.33 2.33 5.09
C VAL A 354 -5.01 1.86 5.66
N ILE A 355 -4.60 0.65 5.30
CA ILE A 355 -3.35 0.01 5.69
C ILE A 355 -2.59 -0.37 4.42
N ILE A 356 -1.42 0.23 4.19
CA ILE A 356 -0.51 -0.12 3.09
C ILE A 356 0.51 -1.15 3.54
N ALA A 357 1.13 -1.88 2.60
CA ALA A 357 1.98 -3.04 2.92
C ALA A 357 3.21 -2.71 3.78
N HIS A 358 3.71 -1.48 3.68
CA HIS A 358 4.94 -1.02 4.34
C HIS A 358 4.69 0.00 5.45
N ASP A 359 3.49 0.02 6.05
CA ASP A 359 3.16 0.94 7.16
C ASP A 359 3.68 0.40 8.50
N MET A 360 4.87 0.84 8.91
CA MET A 360 5.46 0.45 10.19
C MET A 360 4.62 0.92 11.39
N ALA A 361 3.97 2.08 11.28
CA ALA A 361 3.16 2.59 12.38
C ALA A 361 1.91 1.73 12.62
N VAL A 362 1.33 1.15 11.56
CA VAL A 362 0.29 0.12 11.70
C VAL A 362 0.88 -1.17 12.25
N ALA A 363 2.02 -1.63 11.73
CA ALA A 363 2.68 -2.84 12.19
C ALA A 363 2.96 -2.84 13.71
N GLU A 364 3.32 -1.69 14.27
CA GLU A 364 3.61 -1.53 15.70
C GLU A 364 2.38 -1.10 16.52
N GLY A 365 1.38 -0.49 15.87
CA GLY A 365 0.26 0.17 16.54
C GLY A 365 -0.99 -0.68 16.76
N VAL A 366 -1.09 -1.85 16.14
CA VAL A 366 -2.27 -2.73 16.22
C VAL A 366 -1.93 -4.15 16.65
N GLU A 367 -2.93 -4.89 17.11
CA GLU A 367 -2.77 -6.29 17.47
C GLU A 367 -2.64 -7.17 16.21
N HIS A 368 -1.79 -8.20 16.28
CA HIS A 368 -1.58 -9.15 15.19
C HIS A 368 -2.37 -10.44 15.45
N PHE A 369 -2.52 -11.24 14.41
CA PHE A 369 -3.06 -12.60 14.46
C PHE A 369 -2.48 -13.37 15.67
N PRO A 370 -3.33 -13.99 16.51
CA PRO A 370 -4.72 -14.36 16.25
C PRO A 370 -5.77 -13.26 16.52
N ALA A 371 -5.39 -12.09 17.02
CA ALA A 371 -6.32 -10.99 17.26
C ALA A 371 -6.87 -10.41 15.95
N SER A 372 -8.08 -9.84 16.02
CA SER A 372 -8.75 -9.23 14.88
C SER A 372 -8.64 -7.70 14.91
N LEU A 373 -8.55 -7.14 13.70
CA LEU A 373 -8.70 -5.70 13.44
C LEU A 373 -10.15 -5.22 13.52
N ASN A 374 -11.14 -6.11 13.57
CA ASN A 374 -12.53 -5.70 13.73
C ASN A 374 -12.71 -4.89 15.02
N GLY A 375 -13.50 -3.82 14.96
CA GLY A 375 -13.62 -2.85 16.05
C GLY A 375 -12.46 -1.84 16.13
N TRP A 376 -11.55 -1.78 15.14
CA TRP A 376 -10.44 -0.81 15.07
C TRP A 376 -10.88 0.63 15.32
N LYS A 377 -12.09 1.01 14.88
CA LYS A 377 -12.61 2.38 15.03
C LYS A 377 -12.90 2.71 16.49
N GLU A 378 -13.53 1.80 17.21
CA GLU A 378 -13.81 1.94 18.65
C GLU A 378 -12.52 1.89 19.48
N LYS A 379 -11.56 1.07 19.07
CA LYS A 379 -10.21 1.02 19.64
C LYS A 379 -9.39 2.29 19.34
N GLY A 380 -9.87 3.18 18.47
CA GLY A 380 -9.22 4.43 18.13
C GLY A 380 -8.02 4.30 17.18
N TRP A 381 -7.72 3.11 16.67
CA TRP A 381 -6.53 2.86 15.83
C TRP A 381 -6.52 3.68 14.55
N GLY A 382 -7.64 3.70 13.81
CA GLY A 382 -7.71 4.43 12.55
C GLY A 382 -7.51 5.94 12.71
N LYS A 383 -7.92 6.52 13.85
CA LYS A 383 -7.68 7.93 14.17
C LYS A 383 -6.25 8.15 14.68
N GLY A 384 -5.80 7.33 15.63
CA GLY A 384 -4.49 7.48 16.28
C GLY A 384 -3.31 7.25 15.34
N LEU A 385 -3.46 6.38 14.35
CA LEU A 385 -2.40 6.03 13.39
C LEU A 385 -2.47 6.82 12.08
N LYS A 386 -3.49 7.67 11.88
CA LYS A 386 -3.68 8.41 10.61
C LYS A 386 -2.48 9.32 10.29
N TRP A 387 -1.90 9.95 11.32
CA TRP A 387 -0.80 10.91 11.20
C TRP A 387 0.47 10.48 11.92
N SER A 388 0.53 9.24 12.42
CA SER A 388 1.71 8.72 13.13
C SER A 388 2.96 8.70 12.26
N PHE A 389 2.82 8.60 10.93
CA PHE A 389 3.93 8.67 9.98
C PHE A 389 4.75 9.98 10.06
N PHE A 390 4.19 11.05 10.67
CA PHE A 390 4.96 12.26 10.96
C PHE A 390 6.13 11.99 11.92
N ALA A 391 6.12 10.88 12.67
CA ALA A 391 7.25 10.44 13.49
C ALA A 391 8.53 10.22 12.66
N GLU A 392 8.41 9.79 11.40
CA GLU A 392 9.55 9.62 10.49
C GLU A 392 10.24 10.96 10.17
N MET A 393 9.51 12.06 10.30
CA MET A 393 10.04 13.41 10.10
C MET A 393 10.63 14.02 11.38
N ARG A 394 10.96 13.20 12.40
CA ARG A 394 11.49 13.66 13.70
C ARG A 394 12.60 14.71 13.55
N SER A 395 13.61 14.44 12.72
CA SER A 395 14.73 15.38 12.54
C SER A 395 14.29 16.73 11.98
N TYR A 396 13.27 16.75 11.12
CA TYR A 396 12.68 18.00 10.64
C TYR A 396 11.97 18.74 11.79
N TRP A 397 11.14 18.04 12.58
CA TRP A 397 10.42 18.64 13.70
C TRP A 397 11.36 19.18 14.80
N GLU A 398 12.43 18.45 15.13
CA GLU A 398 13.48 18.90 16.06
C GLU A 398 14.13 20.20 15.55
N SER A 399 14.41 20.32 14.24
CA SER A 399 14.96 21.55 13.65
C SER A 399 14.04 22.77 13.76
N LYS A 400 12.75 22.54 14.03
CA LYS A 400 11.72 23.56 14.23
C LYS A 400 11.34 23.75 15.70
N GLY A 401 11.95 23.00 16.63
CA GLY A 401 11.63 23.02 18.06
C GLY A 401 10.27 22.40 18.38
N LEU A 402 9.80 21.45 17.55
CA LEU A 402 8.51 20.78 17.67
C LEU A 402 8.62 19.31 18.09
N ALA A 403 9.83 18.75 18.18
CA ALA A 403 10.09 17.40 18.68
C ALA A 403 11.35 17.39 19.55
#